data_AF-A0A353ESQ8-F1
#
_entry.id   AF-A0A353ESQ8-F1
#
_cell.length_a   1.000
_cell.length_b   1.000
_cell.length_c   1.000
_cell.angle_alpha   90.00
_cell.angle_beta   90.00
_cell.angle_gamma   90.00
#
_symmetry.space_group_name_H-M   'P 1'
#
loop_
_entity.id
_entity.type
_entity.pdbx_description
1 polymer ?
#
loop_
_entity_poly.entity_id
_entity_poly.type
_entity_poly.pdbx_seq_one_letter_code
_entity_poly.pdbx_strand_id
1 'polypeptide(L)'
;MKTMLKNGVTGILFLGLLGLFSVANAADDPGKKIFLDQKCNKCHEIKSLSIAKLPKEAEAGEEAEAEEEADTLEAPDLKAVATDDQVQKAAGGASQYLKDYLQKKVDHTGGEGANKKPRKHKKLFKGADADLTALVNFLLTVK
;
A
#
# COMPACT_ATOMS: atom_id res chain seq x y z
N MET A 1 43.83 -58.81 26.90
CA MET A 1 42.50 -59.44 27.01
C MET A 1 41.47 -58.51 26.42
N LYS A 2 40.56 -59.09 25.62
CA LYS A 2 39.52 -58.47 24.80
C LYS A 2 38.24 -58.34 25.62
N THR A 3 37.51 -57.23 25.47
CA THR A 3 36.03 -57.08 25.60
C THR A 3 35.74 -55.57 25.50
N MET A 4 35.42 -54.99 24.34
CA MET A 4 34.17 -55.05 23.57
C MET A 4 32.89 -54.93 24.42
N LEU A 5 32.44 -53.70 24.65
CA LEU A 5 31.04 -53.39 24.88
C LEU A 5 30.38 -52.99 23.55
N LYS A 6 29.24 -53.61 23.30
CA LYS A 6 28.37 -53.55 22.13
C LYS A 6 27.02 -52.98 22.58
N ASN A 7 26.39 -52.21 21.69
CA ASN A 7 24.95 -51.85 21.66
C ASN A 7 24.55 -50.70 22.62
N GLY A 8 23.78 -49.69 22.23
CA GLY A 8 23.03 -49.48 21.00
C GLY A 8 22.15 -48.22 21.10
N VAL A 9 21.20 -48.16 20.17
CA VAL A 9 20.08 -47.20 20.08
C VAL A 9 20.43 -45.82 19.46
N THR A 10 20.51 -45.86 18.14
CA THR A 10 19.88 -44.94 17.20
C THR A 10 18.77 -44.08 17.81
N GLY A 11 18.98 -42.76 17.86
CA GLY A 11 17.95 -41.77 18.16
C GLY A 11 18.09 -40.59 17.21
N ILE A 12 17.70 -40.76 15.94
CA ILE A 12 17.54 -39.65 15.02
C ILE A 12 16.23 -38.95 15.41
N LEU A 13 16.36 -37.89 16.22
CA LEU A 13 15.26 -36.99 16.54
C LEU A 13 14.99 -36.10 15.31
N PHE A 14 14.14 -36.58 14.39
CA PHE A 14 13.54 -35.73 13.37
C PHE A 14 12.54 -34.79 14.06
N LEU A 15 13.02 -33.63 14.51
CA LEU A 15 12.18 -32.49 14.83
C LEU A 15 11.67 -31.93 13.49
N GLY A 16 10.56 -32.49 13.01
CA GLY A 16 9.82 -31.98 11.87
C GLY A 16 9.28 -30.60 12.17
N LEU A 17 10.04 -29.57 11.77
CA LEU A 17 9.52 -28.22 11.63
C LEU A 17 8.56 -28.22 10.43
N LEU A 18 7.29 -28.53 10.70
CA LEU A 18 6.18 -28.20 9.83
C LEU A 18 6.16 -26.68 9.67
N GLY A 19 6.86 -26.19 8.67
CA GLY A 19 6.73 -24.81 8.19
C GLY A 19 5.30 -24.64 7.67
N LEU A 20 4.43 -24.08 8.51
CA LEU A 20 3.23 -23.41 8.03
C LEU A 20 3.68 -22.19 7.21
N PHE A 21 3.91 -22.41 5.92
CA PHE A 21 3.84 -21.33 4.96
C PHE A 21 2.36 -20.99 4.81
N SER A 22 1.89 -19.98 5.54
CA SER A 22 0.62 -19.35 5.25
C SER A 22 0.68 -18.78 3.84
N VAL A 23 0.04 -19.47 2.90
CA VAL A 23 -0.25 -18.93 1.58
C VAL A 23 -1.33 -17.87 1.79
N ALA A 24 -0.93 -16.61 1.90
CA ALA A 24 -1.88 -15.50 1.91
C ALA A 24 -2.63 -15.50 0.58
N ASN A 25 -3.94 -15.75 0.63
CA ASN A 25 -4.81 -15.67 -0.53
C ASN A 25 -4.92 -14.20 -0.96
N ALA A 26 -4.75 -13.91 -2.25
CA ALA A 26 -4.86 -12.58 -2.85
C ALA A 26 -6.28 -11.94 -2.73
N ALA A 27 -7.25 -12.64 -2.12
CA ALA A 27 -8.59 -12.15 -1.87
C ALA A 27 -8.68 -11.21 -0.64
N ASP A 28 -7.75 -11.34 0.32
CA ASP A 28 -7.77 -10.63 1.62
C ASP A 28 -6.52 -9.76 1.79
N ASP A 29 -6.13 -9.01 0.77
CA ASP A 29 -5.04 -8.04 0.94
C ASP A 29 -5.51 -6.93 1.91
N PRO A 30 -4.87 -6.78 3.09
CA PRO A 30 -5.32 -5.81 4.09
C PRO A 30 -5.23 -4.38 3.56
N GLY A 31 -4.26 -4.08 2.68
CA GLY A 31 -4.13 -2.77 2.06
C GLY A 31 -5.24 -2.48 1.06
N LYS A 32 -5.71 -3.47 0.29
CA LYS A 32 -6.90 -3.33 -0.57
C LYS A 32 -8.15 -3.00 0.24
N LYS A 33 -8.35 -3.66 1.39
CA LYS A 33 -9.48 -3.36 2.29
C LYS A 33 -9.40 -1.90 2.78
N ILE A 34 -8.23 -1.48 3.25
CA ILE A 34 -8.00 -0.10 3.72
C ILE A 34 -8.24 0.91 2.60
N PHE A 35 -7.82 0.62 1.37
CA PHE A 35 -8.06 1.48 0.20
C PHE A 35 -9.56 1.77 -0.01
N LEU A 36 -10.41 0.74 0.13
CA LEU A 36 -11.85 0.86 -0.01
C LEU A 36 -12.49 1.54 1.21
N ASP A 37 -12.08 1.15 2.43
CA ASP A 37 -12.61 1.72 3.68
C ASP A 37 -12.30 3.21 3.81
N GLN A 38 -11.10 3.63 3.40
CA GLN A 38 -10.68 5.04 3.37
C GLN A 38 -11.21 5.78 2.14
N LYS A 39 -12.07 5.12 1.33
CA LYS A 39 -12.72 5.68 0.15
C LYS A 39 -11.70 6.29 -0.83
N CYS A 40 -10.51 5.70 -0.95
CA CYS A 40 -9.48 6.13 -1.91
C CYS A 40 -9.98 6.03 -3.35
N ASN A 41 -10.92 5.11 -3.60
CA ASN A 41 -11.63 4.98 -4.86
C ASN A 41 -12.62 6.13 -5.17
N LYS A 42 -12.76 7.15 -4.32
CA LYS A 42 -13.43 8.40 -4.71
C LYS A 42 -12.66 9.17 -5.80
N CYS A 43 -11.34 9.05 -5.80
CA CYS A 43 -10.49 9.77 -6.75
C CYS A 43 -9.72 8.82 -7.67
N HIS A 44 -9.40 7.61 -7.21
CA HIS A 44 -8.55 6.68 -7.94
C HIS A 44 -9.31 5.42 -8.39
N GLU A 45 -8.89 4.84 -9.50
CA GLU A 45 -9.30 3.49 -9.91
C GLU A 45 -8.08 2.58 -9.99
N ILE A 46 -8.29 1.28 -9.85
CA ILE A 46 -7.25 0.26 -10.05
C ILE A 46 -7.79 -0.77 -11.02
N LYS A 47 -7.58 -0.52 -12.32
CA LYS A 47 -8.11 -1.36 -13.40
C LYS A 47 -7.60 -2.80 -13.33
N SER A 48 -6.32 -2.98 -12.99
CA SER A 48 -5.70 -4.31 -12.86
C SER A 48 -6.34 -5.18 -11.79
N LEU A 49 -7.07 -4.59 -10.83
CA LEU A 49 -7.80 -5.28 -9.77
C LEU A 49 -9.31 -5.07 -9.83
N SER A 50 -9.82 -4.53 -10.95
CA SER A 50 -11.25 -4.22 -11.16
C SER A 50 -11.87 -3.34 -10.07
N ILE A 51 -11.09 -2.41 -9.50
CA ILE A 51 -11.58 -1.42 -8.53
C ILE A 51 -11.97 -0.16 -9.29
N ALA A 52 -13.27 0.08 -9.45
CA ALA A 52 -13.82 1.26 -10.11
C ALA A 52 -13.86 2.49 -9.19
N LYS A 53 -13.89 3.69 -9.79
CA LYS A 53 -14.18 4.94 -9.05
C LYS A 53 -15.59 4.90 -8.47
N LEU A 54 -15.76 5.40 -7.25
CA LEU A 54 -17.08 5.60 -6.65
C LEU A 54 -17.84 6.71 -7.40
N PRO A 55 -19.11 6.49 -7.77
CA PRO A 55 -19.94 7.49 -8.42
C PRO A 55 -20.28 8.63 -7.45
N LYS A 56 -20.41 9.85 -8.01
CA LYS A 56 -20.60 11.10 -7.25
C LYS A 56 -21.95 11.15 -6.52
N GLU A 57 -22.93 10.37 -6.94
CA GLU A 57 -24.25 10.31 -6.31
C GLU A 57 -24.26 9.52 -4.97
N ALA A 58 -23.22 8.74 -4.68
CA ALA A 58 -23.09 7.98 -3.43
C ALA A 58 -22.58 8.83 -2.24
N GLU A 59 -22.54 10.16 -2.38
CA GLU A 59 -21.90 11.11 -1.45
C GLU A 59 -22.83 11.73 -0.40
N ALA A 60 -24.05 11.23 -0.22
CA ALA A 60 -24.98 11.76 0.78
C ALA A 60 -24.56 11.39 2.22
N GLY A 61 -23.67 12.20 2.80
CA GLY A 61 -23.39 12.24 4.23
C GLY A 61 -21.92 12.00 4.59
N GLU A 62 -21.06 13.03 4.45
CA GLU A 62 -19.93 13.29 5.34
C GLU A 62 -19.32 14.65 5.01
N GLU A 63 -18.89 15.35 6.05
CA GLU A 63 -18.71 16.80 6.15
C GLU A 63 -17.77 17.44 5.12
N ALA A 64 -18.18 18.63 4.68
CA ALA A 64 -17.40 19.54 3.84
C ALA A 64 -16.20 20.09 4.63
N GLU A 65 -15.05 19.41 4.52
CA GLU A 65 -13.77 20.09 4.74
C GLU A 65 -13.51 21.00 3.53
N ALA A 66 -13.31 22.29 3.81
CA ALA A 66 -13.25 23.41 2.87
C ALA A 66 -12.63 23.06 1.51
N GLU A 67 -13.42 23.24 0.46
CA GLU A 67 -12.97 23.28 -0.92
C GLU A 67 -12.06 24.51 -1.10
N GLU A 68 -10.77 24.34 -0.87
CA GLU A 68 -9.81 25.27 -1.47
C GLU A 68 -9.80 24.99 -2.98
N GLU A 69 -10.22 26.00 -3.75
CA GLU A 69 -10.19 26.13 -5.22
C GLU A 69 -9.75 24.86 -5.94
N ALA A 70 -10.75 24.11 -6.39
CA ALA A 70 -10.63 22.91 -7.19
C ALA A 70 -9.90 23.21 -8.50
N ASP A 71 -8.58 23.04 -8.51
CA ASP A 71 -7.90 22.67 -9.73
C ASP A 71 -8.52 21.34 -10.17
N THR A 72 -9.23 21.38 -11.30
CA THR A 72 -10.00 20.26 -11.87
C THR A 72 -9.09 19.17 -12.44
N LEU A 73 -7.91 18.98 -11.87
CA LEU A 73 -6.96 17.97 -12.33
C LEU A 73 -7.44 16.60 -11.88
N GLU A 74 -7.68 15.75 -12.88
CA GLU A 74 -7.95 14.35 -12.66
C GLU A 74 -6.81 13.75 -11.83
N ALA A 75 -7.18 13.03 -10.76
CA ALA A 75 -6.18 12.32 -9.97
C ALA A 75 -5.41 11.36 -10.89
N PRO A 76 -4.07 11.33 -10.81
CA PRO A 76 -3.25 10.48 -11.67
C PRO A 76 -3.61 9.00 -11.48
N ASP A 77 -3.47 8.22 -12.56
CA ASP A 77 -3.63 6.77 -12.54
C ASP A 77 -2.59 6.15 -11.58
N LEU A 78 -3.01 5.22 -10.73
CA LEU A 78 -2.17 4.60 -9.71
C LEU A 78 -1.23 3.52 -10.26
N LYS A 79 -1.36 3.14 -11.54
CA LYS A 79 -0.57 2.08 -12.20
C LYS A 79 0.95 2.22 -12.10
N ALA A 80 1.44 3.41 -11.76
CA ALA A 80 2.85 3.75 -11.78
C ALA A 80 3.25 4.62 -10.59
N VAL A 81 2.46 4.64 -9.50
CA VAL A 81 2.71 5.54 -8.37
C VAL A 81 4.10 5.30 -7.75
N ALA A 82 4.59 4.06 -7.81
CA ALA A 82 5.90 3.68 -7.34
C ALA A 82 7.02 3.93 -8.37
N THR A 83 6.71 4.07 -9.66
CA THR A 83 7.73 4.16 -10.72
C THR A 83 8.09 5.59 -11.08
N ASP A 84 7.44 6.58 -10.45
CA ASP A 84 7.84 7.98 -10.59
C ASP A 84 9.25 8.22 -10.04
N ASP A 85 10.06 8.94 -10.81
CA ASP A 85 11.46 9.19 -10.53
C ASP A 85 11.68 9.91 -9.18
N GLN A 86 10.74 10.77 -8.76
CA GLN A 86 10.83 11.47 -7.48
C GLN A 86 10.50 10.54 -6.33
N VAL A 87 9.54 9.64 -6.54
CA VAL A 87 9.14 8.61 -5.58
C VAL A 87 10.28 7.62 -5.35
N GLN A 88 10.99 7.22 -6.41
CA GLN A 88 12.15 6.33 -6.31
C GLN A 88 13.38 6.99 -5.66
N LYS A 89 13.60 8.29 -5.89
CA LYS A 89 14.75 9.04 -5.36
C LYS A 89 14.53 9.64 -3.98
N ALA A 90 13.32 9.54 -3.43
CA ALA A 90 13.02 10.03 -2.09
C ALA A 90 13.89 9.33 -1.03
N ALA A 91 14.31 10.08 0.00
CA ALA A 91 14.99 9.49 1.15
C ALA A 91 14.06 8.49 1.85
N GLY A 92 14.50 7.24 1.99
CA GLY A 92 13.64 6.14 2.48
C GLY A 92 12.83 5.42 1.40
N GLY A 93 13.00 5.81 0.13
CA GLY A 93 12.41 5.17 -1.05
C GLY A 93 10.91 5.38 -1.21
N ALA A 94 10.31 4.67 -2.17
CA ALA A 94 8.92 4.82 -2.57
C ALA A 94 7.92 4.63 -1.43
N SER A 95 8.18 3.66 -0.54
CA SER A 95 7.30 3.39 0.61
C SER A 95 7.23 4.59 1.56
N GLN A 96 8.39 5.14 1.95
CA GLN A 96 8.42 6.28 2.86
C GLN A 96 7.79 7.52 2.23
N TYR A 97 8.10 7.77 0.95
CA TYR A 97 7.49 8.86 0.20
C TYR A 97 5.96 8.80 0.21
N LEU A 98 5.37 7.64 -0.09
CA LEU A 98 3.92 7.48 -0.13
C LEU A 98 3.28 7.68 1.25
N LYS A 99 3.93 7.23 2.33
CA LYS A 99 3.47 7.50 3.69
C LYS A 99 3.43 9.00 3.97
N ASP A 100 4.53 9.70 3.66
CA ASP A 100 4.63 11.14 3.89
C ASP A 100 3.67 11.94 3.02
N TYR A 101 3.42 11.50 1.79
CA TYR A 101 2.48 12.14 0.86
C TYR A 101 1.03 11.98 1.32
N LEU A 102 0.62 10.78 1.74
CA LEU A 102 -0.72 10.52 2.30
C LEU A 102 -0.93 11.22 3.66
N GLN A 103 0.16 11.51 4.37
CA GLN A 103 0.17 12.32 5.59
C GLN A 103 0.35 13.83 5.32
N LYS A 104 0.35 14.27 4.04
CA LYS A 104 0.50 15.68 3.62
C LYS A 104 1.78 16.37 4.14
N LYS A 105 2.82 15.58 4.47
CA LYS A 105 4.14 16.04 4.92
C LYS A 105 5.04 16.48 3.78
N VAL A 106 4.86 15.89 2.61
CA VAL A 106 5.57 16.24 1.37
C VAL A 106 4.59 16.61 0.27
N ASP A 107 5.07 17.37 -0.69
CA ASP A 107 4.36 17.67 -1.92
C ASP A 107 4.78 16.68 -3.01
N HIS A 108 3.86 16.36 -3.91
CA HIS A 108 4.16 15.69 -5.16
C HIS A 108 4.41 16.70 -6.25
N THR A 109 5.51 16.50 -6.97
CA THR A 109 5.92 17.30 -8.12
C THR A 109 6.02 16.40 -9.36
N GLY A 110 5.10 15.45 -9.50
CA GLY A 110 4.95 14.56 -10.64
C GLY A 110 3.59 14.75 -11.31
N GLY A 111 3.61 15.01 -12.61
CA GLY A 111 2.44 15.20 -13.45
C GLY A 111 2.88 15.53 -14.86
N GLU A 112 2.21 14.95 -15.87
CA GLU A 112 2.37 15.33 -17.26
C GLU A 112 1.60 16.64 -17.52
N GLY A 113 2.28 17.66 -18.05
CA GLY A 113 1.68 18.93 -18.43
C GLY A 113 2.45 20.18 -17.97
N ALA A 114 2.05 21.33 -18.52
CA ALA A 114 2.77 22.61 -18.42
C ALA A 114 2.65 23.33 -17.05
N ASN A 115 1.89 22.78 -16.08
CA ASN A 115 1.71 23.36 -14.75
C ASN A 115 2.25 22.42 -13.65
N LYS A 116 3.58 22.26 -13.60
CA LYS A 116 4.28 21.50 -12.55
C LYS A 116 4.35 22.30 -11.23
N LYS A 117 3.20 22.52 -10.59
CA LYS A 117 3.19 23.06 -9.22
C LYS A 117 3.28 21.90 -8.21
N PRO A 118 4.02 22.04 -7.11
CA PRO A 118 3.94 21.10 -6.00
C PRO A 118 2.50 21.01 -5.48
N ARG A 119 2.00 19.79 -5.25
CA ARG A 119 0.64 19.56 -4.74
C ARG A 119 0.70 18.56 -3.60
N LYS A 120 -0.10 18.78 -2.55
CA LYS A 120 -0.34 17.78 -1.52
C LYS A 120 -1.45 16.83 -1.95
N HIS A 121 -1.47 15.63 -1.39
CA HIS A 121 -2.63 14.76 -1.52
C HIS A 121 -3.90 15.46 -0.99
N LYS A 122 -5.02 15.29 -1.69
CA LYS A 122 -6.27 16.02 -1.40
C LYS A 122 -6.73 15.81 0.03
N LYS A 123 -6.73 14.55 0.49
CA LYS A 123 -7.18 14.15 1.83
C LYS A 123 -6.02 13.65 2.68
N LEU A 124 -6.04 13.98 3.98
CA LEU A 124 -5.14 13.37 4.95
C LEU A 124 -5.62 11.95 5.26
N PHE A 125 -4.72 10.97 5.30
CA PHE A 125 -5.04 9.64 5.80
C PHE A 125 -5.35 9.69 7.31
N LYS A 126 -6.50 9.13 7.73
CA LYS A 126 -6.99 9.20 9.12
C LYS A 126 -6.84 7.88 9.92
N GLY A 127 -6.25 6.83 9.34
CA GLY A 127 -6.05 5.53 10.00
C GLY A 127 -4.75 5.44 10.83
N ALA A 128 -4.50 4.27 11.44
CA ALA A 128 -3.29 4.01 12.21
C ALA A 128 -2.04 3.82 11.31
N ASP A 129 -0.84 3.96 11.87
CA ASP A 129 0.43 3.77 11.15
C ASP A 129 0.58 2.36 10.54
N ALA A 130 0.03 1.35 11.20
CA ALA A 130 -0.02 -0.02 10.68
C ALA A 130 -0.90 -0.11 9.43
N ASP A 131 -2.06 0.53 9.44
CA ASP A 131 -2.97 0.59 8.29
C ASP A 131 -2.35 1.39 7.15
N LEU A 132 -1.71 2.52 7.45
CA LEU A 132 -0.98 3.30 6.46
C LEU A 132 0.12 2.45 5.80
N THR A 133 0.84 1.66 6.58
CA THR A 133 1.87 0.77 6.07
C THR A 133 1.28 -0.32 5.17
N ALA A 134 0.18 -0.96 5.58
CA ALA A 134 -0.50 -1.96 4.76
C ALA A 134 -1.02 -1.37 3.44
N LEU A 135 -1.64 -0.19 3.50
CA LEU A 135 -2.10 0.54 2.32
C LEU A 135 -0.94 0.85 1.36
N VAL A 136 0.16 1.40 1.86
CA VAL A 136 1.32 1.74 1.02
C VAL A 136 1.92 0.48 0.39
N ASN A 137 2.07 -0.61 1.15
CA ASN A 137 2.57 -1.86 0.60
C ASN A 137 1.67 -2.37 -0.54
N PHE A 138 0.35 -2.32 -0.36
CA PHE A 138 -0.60 -2.64 -1.42
C PHE A 138 -0.42 -1.75 -2.65
N LEU A 139 -0.32 -0.42 -2.48
CA LEU A 139 -0.11 0.52 -3.60
C LEU A 139 1.17 0.23 -4.39
N LEU A 140 2.23 -0.25 -3.74
CA LEU A 140 3.48 -0.64 -4.41
C LEU A 140 3.35 -1.94 -5.23
N THR A 141 2.30 -2.75 -5.01
CA THR A 141 2.02 -3.95 -5.81
C THR A 141 1.22 -3.65 -7.07
N VAL A 142 0.47 -2.55 -7.07
CA VAL A 142 -0.43 -2.15 -8.16
C VAL A 142 0.41 -1.67 -9.34
N LYS A 143 0.27 -2.37 -10.47
CA LYS A 143 0.84 -2.02 -11.79
C LYS A 143 -0.27 -1.77 -12.80
#